data_AF-A0A0N1PCM0-F1
#
_entry.id   AF-A0A0N1PCM0-F1
#
_cell.length_a   1.000
_cell.length_b   1.000
_cell.length_c   1.000
_cell.angle_alpha   90.00
_cell.angle_beta   90.00
_cell.angle_gamma   90.00
#
_symmetry.space_group_name_H-M   'P 1'
#
loop_
_entity.id
_entity.type
_entity.pdbx_description
1 polymer ?
#
loop_
_entity_poly.entity_id
_entity_poly.type
_entity_poly.pdbx_seq_one_letter_code
_entity_poly.pdbx_strand_id
1 'polypeptide(L)'
;MPLLIRTAQKSKKSYDDALVKPFPKSTSELAAQALSNLWQRLFQSYLHFSQPGCDPFVTDAALCTAYIPRDAKSTEMRSTIHWGPGFSTASTCDALIQHLFLCNEHFDALSWVIAFCLIDRLQLHHYVRQRLQNISFWKPPSSLSAPFRLVKEDTPQLLFTMYTLAFKWHLDYTVSIKYLTNLLPHIGAARKAILQRTVKEELVVLQVLDYNCAVSDRHVAQLMDHFLTVAERSCVLRVMHCR
;
A
#
# COMPACT_ATOMS: atom_id res chain seq x y z
N MET A 1 -42.41 21.84 -63.83
CA MET A 1 -42.89 23.01 -63.08
C MET A 1 -43.08 22.62 -61.60
N PRO A 2 -42.82 23.54 -60.66
CA PRO A 2 -41.76 23.33 -59.65
C PRO A 2 -42.20 23.53 -58.17
N LEU A 3 -41.25 23.24 -57.26
CA LEU A 3 -41.07 23.77 -55.88
C LEU A 3 -42.17 23.43 -54.84
N LEU A 4 -41.86 22.91 -53.65
CA LEU A 4 -41.10 23.61 -52.62
C LEU A 4 -40.44 22.66 -51.61
N ILE A 5 -39.16 22.92 -51.37
CA ILE A 5 -38.35 22.47 -50.24
C ILE A 5 -38.92 23.06 -48.95
N ARG A 6 -39.11 22.23 -47.91
CA ARG A 6 -39.21 22.69 -46.52
C ARG A 6 -38.21 21.95 -45.66
N THR A 7 -37.00 22.49 -45.61
CA THR A 7 -36.06 22.30 -44.51
C THR A 7 -36.56 23.09 -43.30
N ALA A 8 -36.94 22.39 -42.23
CA ALA A 8 -37.14 22.99 -40.92
C ALA A 8 -35.88 22.75 -40.07
N GLN A 9 -34.90 23.64 -40.22
CA GLN A 9 -33.94 23.89 -39.15
C GLN A 9 -34.67 24.60 -38.01
N LYS A 10 -34.79 23.95 -36.86
CA LYS A 10 -34.98 24.66 -35.59
C LYS A 10 -34.02 24.13 -34.53
N SER A 11 -33.03 24.98 -34.29
CA SER A 11 -32.36 25.24 -33.02
C SER A 11 -31.74 24.07 -32.25
N LYS A 12 -30.41 24.03 -32.34
CA LYS A 12 -29.49 23.69 -31.24
C LYS A 12 -30.12 24.03 -29.88
N LYS A 13 -30.41 23.01 -29.08
CA LYS A 13 -30.27 23.13 -27.62
C LYS A 13 -29.08 22.27 -27.25
N SER A 14 -27.94 22.97 -27.15
CA SER A 14 -26.84 22.60 -26.29
C SER A 14 -27.45 22.33 -24.92
N TYR A 15 -27.62 21.06 -24.55
CA TYR A 15 -27.74 20.73 -23.14
C TYR A 15 -26.34 20.89 -22.61
N ASP A 16 -26.18 21.99 -21.89
CA ASP A 16 -25.04 22.30 -21.05
C ASP A 16 -24.49 21.00 -20.45
N ASP A 17 -23.19 20.80 -20.65
CA ASP A 17 -22.33 20.20 -19.64
C ASP A 17 -22.69 20.89 -18.32
N ALA A 18 -23.67 20.33 -17.63
CA ALA A 18 -23.78 20.50 -16.21
C ALA A 18 -22.48 19.92 -15.69
N LEU A 19 -21.49 20.81 -15.52
CA LEU A 19 -20.40 20.69 -14.58
C LEU A 19 -21.04 20.15 -13.29
N VAL A 20 -21.06 18.83 -13.18
CA VAL A 20 -21.34 18.13 -11.94
C VAL A 20 -20.19 18.59 -11.06
N LYS A 21 -20.44 19.68 -10.31
CA LYS A 21 -19.54 20.08 -9.24
C LYS A 21 -19.38 18.82 -8.41
N PRO A 22 -18.15 18.27 -8.28
CA PRO A 22 -17.97 17.11 -7.44
C PRO A 22 -18.55 17.45 -6.08
N PHE A 23 -19.39 16.57 -5.54
CA PHE A 23 -19.94 16.69 -4.20
C PHE A 23 -18.82 17.11 -3.23
N PRO A 24 -19.11 17.97 -2.24
CA PRO A 24 -18.09 18.35 -1.26
C PRO A 24 -17.57 17.07 -0.61
N LYS A 25 -16.32 16.72 -0.93
CA LYS A 25 -15.66 15.54 -0.38
C LYS A 25 -15.58 15.71 1.13
N SER A 26 -16.00 14.70 1.88
CA SER A 26 -15.86 14.74 3.34
C SER A 26 -14.38 14.87 3.74
N THR A 27 -14.09 15.41 4.93
CA THR A 27 -12.70 15.50 5.44
C THR A 27 -12.01 14.14 5.42
N SER A 28 -12.75 13.07 5.71
CA SER A 28 -12.28 11.68 5.67
C SER A 28 -11.99 11.22 4.23
N GLU A 29 -12.81 11.55 3.24
CA GLU A 29 -12.52 11.24 1.84
C GLU A 29 -11.27 11.96 1.32
N LEU A 30 -11.09 13.23 1.72
CA LEU A 30 -9.90 14.00 1.37
C LEU A 30 -8.64 13.41 2.02
N ALA A 31 -8.73 12.98 3.28
CA ALA A 31 -7.64 12.29 3.96
C ALA A 31 -7.33 10.92 3.33
N ALA A 32 -8.35 10.14 2.98
CA ALA A 32 -8.19 8.86 2.30
C ALA A 32 -7.47 9.05 0.95
N GLN A 33 -7.90 10.06 0.17
CA GLN A 33 -7.24 10.41 -1.08
C GLN A 33 -5.79 10.84 -0.87
N ALA A 34 -5.52 11.64 0.17
CA ALA A 34 -4.16 12.06 0.51
C ALA A 34 -3.28 10.85 0.88
N LEU A 35 -3.79 9.88 1.64
CA LEU A 35 -3.08 8.64 1.96
C LEU A 35 -2.80 7.79 0.72
N SER A 36 -3.77 7.67 -0.20
CA SER A 36 -3.55 7.03 -1.51
C SER A 36 -2.48 7.74 -2.32
N ASN A 37 -2.51 9.08 -2.39
CA ASN A 37 -1.51 9.86 -3.11
C ASN A 37 -0.10 9.70 -2.49
N LEU A 38 -0.01 9.66 -1.16
CA LEU A 38 1.24 9.35 -0.44
C LEU A 38 1.77 8.00 -0.90
N TRP A 39 0.94 6.97 -0.81
CA TRP A 39 1.30 5.61 -1.22
C TRP A 39 1.78 5.55 -2.67
N GLN A 40 1.03 6.15 -3.61
CA GLN A 40 1.41 6.16 -5.03
C GLN A 40 2.77 6.81 -5.26
N ARG A 41 3.02 7.99 -4.67
CA ARG A 41 4.28 8.71 -4.84
C ARG A 41 5.44 7.97 -4.19
N LEU A 42 5.21 7.38 -3.01
CA LEU A 42 6.17 6.54 -2.31
C LEU A 42 6.55 5.31 -3.15
N PHE A 43 5.55 4.57 -3.63
CA PHE A 43 5.77 3.38 -4.44
C PHE A 43 6.46 3.70 -5.77
N GLN A 44 6.09 4.80 -6.43
CA GLN A 44 6.78 5.29 -7.62
C GLN A 44 8.25 5.62 -7.33
N SER A 45 8.56 6.21 -6.17
CA SER A 45 9.95 6.44 -5.78
C SER A 45 10.75 5.13 -5.69
N TYR A 46 10.14 4.05 -5.18
CA TYR A 46 10.81 2.75 -5.11
C TYR A 46 11.01 2.07 -6.46
N LEU A 47 10.11 2.30 -7.41
CA LEU A 47 10.23 1.81 -8.78
C LEU A 47 11.38 2.50 -9.53
N HIS A 48 11.57 3.80 -9.31
CA HIS A 48 12.59 4.59 -9.99
C HIS A 48 13.93 4.62 -9.26
N PHE A 49 13.93 4.42 -7.94
CA PHE A 49 15.15 4.42 -7.16
C PHE A 49 15.94 3.14 -7.43
N SER A 50 17.14 3.34 -7.98
CA SER A 50 18.16 2.30 -8.13
C SER A 50 19.47 2.81 -7.56
N GLN A 51 20.22 1.92 -6.93
CA GLN A 51 21.52 2.24 -6.38
C GLN A 51 22.59 1.48 -7.18
N PRO A 52 23.67 2.13 -7.66
CA PRO A 52 24.68 1.45 -8.47
C PRO A 52 25.24 0.21 -7.76
N GLY A 53 25.22 -0.94 -8.46
CA GLY A 53 25.68 -2.22 -7.93
C GLY A 53 24.69 -2.93 -6.98
N CYS A 54 23.48 -2.39 -6.79
CA CYS A 54 22.42 -3.01 -6.01
C CYS A 54 21.26 -3.42 -6.91
N ASP A 55 20.65 -4.55 -6.58
CA ASP A 55 19.42 -5.00 -7.22
C ASP A 55 18.24 -4.14 -6.77
N PRO A 56 17.22 -3.94 -7.63
CA PRO A 56 16.06 -3.14 -7.28
C PRO A 56 15.28 -3.75 -6.12
N PHE A 57 14.73 -2.88 -5.27
CA PHE A 57 13.84 -3.28 -4.18
C PHE A 57 12.52 -3.86 -4.70
N VAL A 58 11.98 -3.29 -5.78
CA VAL A 58 10.73 -3.72 -6.40
C VAL A 58 11.01 -4.51 -7.69
N THR A 59 10.41 -5.68 -7.84
CA THR A 59 10.63 -6.58 -8.98
C THR A 59 9.32 -7.04 -9.62
N ASP A 60 9.36 -7.31 -10.92
CA ASP A 60 8.25 -7.96 -11.63
C ASP A 60 8.23 -9.46 -11.31
N ALA A 61 7.03 -10.04 -11.16
CA ALA A 61 6.87 -11.46 -10.82
C ALA A 61 7.53 -12.41 -11.84
N ALA A 62 7.58 -11.99 -13.11
CA ALA A 62 8.24 -12.69 -14.19
C ALA A 62 9.77 -12.86 -13.99
N LEU A 63 10.39 -12.00 -13.18
CA LEU A 63 11.83 -12.01 -12.90
C LEU A 63 12.18 -12.72 -11.57
N CYS A 64 11.18 -13.12 -10.78
CA CYS A 64 11.37 -13.70 -9.45
C CYS A 64 11.47 -15.23 -9.47
N THR A 65 12.68 -15.74 -9.72
CA THR A 65 13.10 -17.12 -9.44
C THR A 65 13.76 -17.31 -8.07
N ALA A 66 13.66 -16.34 -7.16
CA ALA A 66 14.27 -16.42 -5.82
C ALA A 66 13.41 -15.73 -4.76
N TYR A 67 13.39 -16.11 -3.48
CA TYR A 67 13.67 -17.35 -2.73
C TYR A 67 13.24 -16.95 -1.31
N ILE A 68 12.00 -17.26 -0.89
CA ILE A 68 11.68 -17.24 0.55
C ILE A 68 12.56 -18.33 1.17
N PRO A 69 13.28 -18.09 2.29
CA PRO A 69 14.17 -19.09 2.86
C PRO A 69 13.39 -20.39 3.07
N ARG A 70 13.86 -21.40 2.36
CA ARG A 70 13.28 -22.73 2.23
C ARG A 70 13.57 -23.50 3.52
N ASP A 71 12.87 -23.15 4.59
CA ASP A 71 12.82 -23.92 5.84
C ASP A 71 11.39 -23.90 6.42
N ALA A 72 10.46 -24.45 5.65
CA ALA A 72 9.28 -25.11 6.19
C ALA A 72 8.71 -26.00 5.10
N LYS A 73 8.46 -27.27 5.43
CA LYS A 73 7.73 -28.25 4.63
C LYS A 73 6.27 -27.81 4.42
N SER A 74 6.04 -26.75 3.66
CA SER A 74 4.73 -26.44 3.12
C SER A 74 4.89 -26.23 1.62
N THR A 75 4.71 -27.32 0.88
CA THR A 75 4.25 -27.31 -0.50
C THR A 75 2.84 -26.71 -0.53
N GLU A 76 2.72 -25.44 -0.16
CA GLU A 76 1.52 -24.67 -0.37
C GLU A 76 1.86 -23.70 -1.49
N MET A 77 1.42 -24.09 -2.68
CA MET A 77 0.95 -23.22 -3.75
C MET A 77 1.29 -21.75 -3.51
N ARG A 78 2.07 -21.13 -4.40
CA ARG A 78 1.88 -19.71 -4.72
C ARG A 78 0.41 -19.58 -5.10
N SER A 79 -0.49 -19.50 -4.13
CA SER A 79 -1.86 -19.13 -4.37
C SER A 79 -1.70 -17.67 -4.73
N THR A 80 -1.83 -17.39 -6.02
CA THR A 80 -1.93 -16.04 -6.52
C THR A 80 -3.20 -15.52 -5.85
N ILE A 81 -3.05 -14.93 -4.65
CA ILE A 81 -4.14 -14.31 -3.95
C ILE A 81 -4.48 -13.11 -4.81
N HIS A 82 -5.52 -13.27 -5.61
CA HIS A 82 -6.00 -12.18 -6.42
C HIS A 82 -6.72 -11.24 -5.44
N TRP A 83 -6.10 -10.10 -5.17
CA TRP A 83 -6.72 -9.00 -4.43
C TRP A 83 -7.73 -8.22 -5.31
N GLY A 84 -7.76 -8.49 -6.62
CA GLY A 84 -8.66 -7.86 -7.59
C GLY A 84 -10.15 -8.24 -7.48
N PRO A 85 -10.55 -9.50 -7.21
CA PRO A 85 -11.96 -9.86 -7.07
C PRO A 85 -12.72 -9.21 -5.90
N GLY A 86 -12.03 -8.53 -4.97
CA GLY A 86 -12.65 -7.76 -3.88
C GLY A 86 -12.61 -6.23 -4.08
N PHE A 87 -11.80 -5.72 -5.00
CA PHE A 87 -11.60 -4.29 -5.23
C PHE A 87 -11.74 -3.98 -6.72
N SER A 88 -12.36 -2.86 -7.11
CA SER A 88 -12.49 -2.52 -8.54
C SER A 88 -11.10 -2.54 -9.22
N THR A 89 -11.05 -3.10 -10.44
CA THR A 89 -9.85 -3.55 -11.15
C THR A 89 -8.81 -2.48 -11.53
N ALA A 90 -8.99 -1.23 -11.09
CA ALA A 90 -8.01 -0.16 -11.21
C ALA A 90 -7.60 0.31 -9.81
N SER A 91 -6.35 0.01 -9.43
CA SER A 91 -5.71 0.38 -8.16
C SER A 91 -6.22 -0.31 -6.88
N THR A 92 -5.91 -1.61 -6.78
CA THR A 92 -6.18 -2.44 -5.60
C THR A 92 -5.61 -1.86 -4.30
N CYS A 93 -4.46 -1.18 -4.33
CA CYS A 93 -3.87 -0.57 -3.13
C CYS A 93 -4.65 0.67 -2.68
N ASP A 94 -5.06 1.54 -3.61
CA ASP A 94 -5.85 2.71 -3.26
C ASP A 94 -7.23 2.30 -2.76
N ALA A 95 -7.84 1.32 -3.42
CA ALA A 95 -9.11 0.76 -2.99
C ALA A 95 -9.01 0.12 -1.60
N LEU A 96 -7.90 -0.55 -1.28
CA LEU A 96 -7.63 -1.09 0.06
C LEU A 96 -7.52 0.03 1.11
N ILE A 97 -6.73 1.08 0.83
CA ILE A 97 -6.56 2.23 1.73
C ILE A 97 -7.91 2.89 1.98
N GLN A 98 -8.63 3.24 0.91
CA GLN A 98 -9.92 3.90 0.99
C GLN A 98 -10.95 3.05 1.74
N HIS A 99 -11.06 1.77 1.41
CA HIS A 99 -12.00 0.86 2.07
C HIS A 99 -11.73 0.75 3.56
N LEU A 100 -10.50 0.42 3.96
CA LEU A 100 -10.19 0.23 5.37
C LEU A 100 -10.22 1.54 6.17
N PHE A 101 -9.84 2.68 5.57
CA PHE A 101 -9.89 3.98 6.22
C PHE A 101 -11.33 4.50 6.37
N LEU A 102 -12.17 4.36 5.34
CA LEU A 102 -13.55 4.87 5.37
C LEU A 102 -14.53 3.92 6.08
N CYS A 103 -14.33 2.60 6.00
CA CYS A 103 -15.22 1.64 6.64
C CYS A 103 -14.96 1.45 8.14
N ASN A 104 -14.01 2.17 8.74
CA ASN A 104 -13.71 1.99 10.15
C ASN A 104 -13.45 3.30 10.88
N GLU A 105 -14.41 3.67 11.73
CA GLU A 105 -14.33 4.85 12.59
C GLU A 105 -13.34 4.69 13.76
N HIS A 106 -12.72 3.52 13.93
CA HIS A 106 -11.70 3.31 14.96
C HIS A 106 -10.28 3.26 14.39
N PHE A 107 -10.11 3.34 13.07
CA PHE A 107 -8.79 3.37 12.45
C PHE A 107 -8.38 4.80 12.11
N ASP A 108 -7.17 5.16 12.52
CA ASP A 108 -6.60 6.49 12.37
C ASP A 108 -5.75 6.58 11.09
N ALA A 109 -5.59 7.80 10.59
CA ALA A 109 -4.68 8.04 9.47
C ALA A 109 -3.22 7.81 9.86
N LEU A 110 -2.89 7.91 11.16
CA LEU A 110 -1.56 7.67 11.68
C LEU A 110 -1.10 6.23 11.41
N SER A 111 -1.93 5.22 11.64
CA SER A 111 -1.58 3.82 11.38
C SER A 111 -1.19 3.57 9.92
N TRP A 112 -1.83 4.28 8.97
CA TRP A 112 -1.44 4.24 7.56
C TRP A 112 -0.07 4.86 7.31
N VAL A 113 0.20 6.04 7.88
CA VAL A 113 1.50 6.70 7.72
C VAL A 113 2.61 5.86 8.38
N ILE A 114 2.35 5.25 9.53
CA ILE A 114 3.26 4.31 10.19
C ILE A 114 3.53 3.10 9.30
N ALA A 115 2.50 2.50 8.70
CA ALA A 115 2.66 1.39 7.76
C ALA A 115 3.58 1.78 6.59
N PHE A 116 3.42 2.98 6.05
CA PHE A 116 4.30 3.50 5.00
C PHE A 116 5.74 3.71 5.49
N CYS A 117 5.95 4.23 6.70
CA CYS A 117 7.27 4.34 7.32
C CYS A 117 7.96 2.97 7.49
N LEU A 118 7.20 1.93 7.82
CA LEU A 118 7.74 0.57 7.93
C LEU A 118 8.18 0.01 6.57
N ILE A 119 7.44 0.31 5.50
CA ILE A 119 7.82 -0.05 4.12
C ILE A 119 9.08 0.71 3.69
N ASP A 120 9.16 2.01 4.00
CA ASP A 120 10.36 2.83 3.74
C ASP A 120 11.59 2.26 4.46
N ARG A 121 11.42 1.79 5.69
CA ARG A 121 12.47 1.08 6.43
C ARG A 121 12.88 -0.23 5.77
N LEU A 122 11.94 -1.02 5.25
CA LEU A 122 12.27 -2.23 4.50
C LEU A 122 13.12 -1.92 3.26
N GLN A 123 12.74 -0.87 2.53
CA GLN A 123 13.48 -0.41 1.35
C GLN A 123 14.91 0.00 1.73
N LEU A 124 15.07 0.81 2.79
CA LEU A 124 16.38 1.26 3.24
C LEU A 124 17.23 0.07 3.66
N HIS A 125 16.65 -0.85 4.41
CA HIS A 125 17.33 -2.02 4.91
C HIS A 125 17.78 -2.97 3.78
N HIS A 126 16.99 -3.12 2.72
CA HIS A 126 17.38 -3.84 1.50
C HIS A 126 18.66 -3.27 0.89
N TYR A 127 18.70 -1.94 0.67
CA TYR A 127 19.87 -1.29 0.06
C TYR A 127 21.09 -1.30 0.97
N VAL A 128 20.92 -1.06 2.28
CA VAL A 128 22.01 -1.12 3.25
C VAL A 128 22.59 -2.53 3.32
N ARG A 129 21.77 -3.58 3.40
CA ARG A 129 22.26 -4.97 3.42
C ARG A 129 23.01 -5.33 2.13
N GLN A 130 22.49 -4.96 0.97
CA GLN A 130 23.18 -5.22 -0.30
C GLN A 130 24.51 -4.48 -0.41
N ARG A 131 24.56 -3.21 0.00
CA ARG A 131 25.83 -2.47 0.00
C ARG A 131 26.85 -3.06 0.97
N LEU A 132 26.41 -3.46 2.16
CA LEU A 132 27.30 -4.14 3.10
C LEU A 132 27.82 -5.44 2.49
N GLN A 133 26.99 -6.26 1.86
CA GLN A 133 27.41 -7.49 1.16
C GLN A 133 28.41 -7.22 0.02
N ASN A 134 28.28 -6.09 -0.68
CA ASN A 134 29.19 -5.73 -1.77
C ASN A 134 30.53 -5.17 -1.28
N ILE A 135 30.53 -4.41 -0.18
CA ILE A 135 31.73 -3.73 0.35
C ILE A 135 32.55 -4.66 1.25
N SER A 136 31.86 -5.44 2.08
CA SER A 136 32.51 -6.37 2.99
C SER A 136 32.57 -7.74 2.34
N PHE A 137 33.73 -8.39 2.38
CA PHE A 137 33.85 -9.86 2.21
C PHE A 137 33.07 -10.64 3.30
N TRP A 138 32.19 -9.97 4.07
CA TRP A 138 31.25 -10.61 4.98
C TRP A 138 30.32 -11.47 4.14
N LYS A 139 30.66 -12.75 4.12
CA LYS A 139 29.64 -13.78 3.98
C LYS A 139 28.68 -13.57 5.14
N PRO A 140 27.39 -13.26 4.89
CA PRO A 140 26.41 -13.38 5.95
C PRO A 140 26.57 -14.77 6.57
N PRO A 141 26.44 -14.94 7.90
CA PRO A 141 26.31 -16.28 8.46
C PRO A 141 25.25 -16.99 7.63
N SER A 142 25.50 -18.25 7.27
CA SER A 142 24.75 -19.06 6.32
C SER A 142 23.23 -19.18 6.58
N SER A 143 22.74 -18.57 7.65
CA SER A 143 21.33 -18.43 8.04
C SER A 143 20.67 -17.08 7.70
N LEU A 144 21.42 -16.02 7.36
CA LEU A 144 20.84 -14.72 7.03
C LEU A 144 20.41 -14.71 5.56
N SER A 145 19.11 -14.97 5.40
CA SER A 145 18.33 -14.96 4.16
C SER A 145 18.67 -13.76 3.25
N ALA A 146 18.52 -13.98 1.95
CA ALA A 146 18.66 -12.97 0.91
C ALA A 146 17.90 -11.66 1.25
N PRO A 147 18.36 -10.50 0.76
CA PRO A 147 17.68 -9.23 1.01
C PRO A 147 16.23 -9.27 0.52
N PHE A 148 15.31 -8.76 1.34
CA PHE A 148 13.87 -8.73 1.04
C PHE A 148 13.59 -7.91 -0.21
N ARG A 149 12.86 -8.50 -1.17
CA ARG A 149 12.40 -7.82 -2.39
C ARG A 149 10.89 -7.86 -2.49
N LEU A 150 10.31 -6.75 -2.92
CA LEU A 150 8.88 -6.61 -3.13
C LEU A 150 8.50 -6.99 -4.57
N VAL A 151 7.69 -8.04 -4.71
CA VAL A 151 7.05 -8.36 -5.99
C VAL A 151 5.86 -7.41 -6.22
N LYS A 152 5.79 -6.74 -7.38
CA LYS A 152 4.71 -5.76 -7.66
C LYS A 152 3.30 -6.31 -7.42
N GLU A 153 3.04 -7.56 -7.77
CA GLU A 153 1.74 -8.22 -7.59
C GLU A 153 1.36 -8.40 -6.12
N ASP A 154 2.35 -8.51 -5.24
CA ASP A 154 2.17 -8.73 -3.80
C ASP A 154 2.07 -7.42 -3.01
N THR A 155 2.15 -6.29 -3.69
CA THR A 155 2.07 -4.96 -3.07
C THR A 155 0.84 -4.77 -2.18
N PRO A 156 -0.39 -5.14 -2.58
CA PRO A 156 -1.57 -5.02 -1.70
C PRO A 156 -1.45 -5.88 -0.44
N GLN A 157 -0.83 -7.07 -0.56
CA GLN A 157 -0.60 -7.97 0.55
C GLN A 157 0.41 -7.39 1.55
N LEU A 158 1.54 -6.88 1.06
CA LEU A 158 2.55 -6.23 1.92
C LEU A 158 1.93 -5.02 2.62
N LEU A 159 1.18 -4.21 1.87
CA LEU A 159 0.52 -3.03 2.40
C LEU A 159 -0.45 -3.36 3.53
N PHE A 160 -1.29 -4.39 3.34
CA PHE A 160 -2.20 -4.89 4.38
C PHE A 160 -1.43 -5.42 5.60
N THR A 161 -0.34 -6.17 5.37
CA THR A 161 0.49 -6.72 6.45
C THR A 161 1.12 -5.61 7.28
N MET A 162 1.69 -4.59 6.65
CA MET A 162 2.28 -3.44 7.33
C MET A 162 1.26 -2.62 8.11
N TYR A 163 0.06 -2.47 7.55
CA TYR A 163 -1.05 -1.86 8.25
C TYR A 163 -1.44 -2.65 9.51
N THR A 164 -1.51 -3.99 9.42
CA THR A 164 -1.79 -4.82 10.61
C THR A 164 -0.67 -4.75 11.65
N LEU A 165 0.57 -4.58 11.21
CA LEU A 165 1.75 -4.48 12.07
C LEU A 165 1.80 -3.11 12.78
N ALA A 166 1.44 -2.03 12.09
CA ALA A 166 1.34 -0.69 12.67
C ALA A 166 0.46 -0.69 13.92
N PHE A 167 -0.70 -1.34 13.87
CA PHE A 167 -1.59 -1.45 15.02
C PHE A 167 -0.99 -2.19 16.21
N LYS A 168 -0.24 -3.26 15.97
CA LYS A 168 0.34 -4.07 17.05
C LYS A 168 1.41 -3.33 17.83
N TRP A 169 2.08 -2.39 17.20
CA TRP A 169 3.24 -1.71 17.76
C TRP A 169 2.96 -0.29 18.24
N HIS A 170 1.91 0.35 17.72
CA HIS A 170 1.66 1.78 17.93
C HIS A 170 0.29 2.13 18.50
N LEU A 171 -0.59 1.14 18.70
CA LEU A 171 -1.83 1.35 19.45
C LEU A 171 -1.74 0.74 20.86
N ASP A 172 -2.40 1.39 21.82
CA ASP A 172 -2.51 0.90 23.20
C ASP A 172 -3.44 -0.32 23.34
N TYR A 173 -4.19 -0.65 22.29
CA TYR A 173 -5.11 -1.80 22.27
C TYR A 173 -4.82 -2.74 21.10
N THR A 174 -5.06 -4.03 21.33
CA THR A 174 -4.76 -5.07 20.35
C THR A 174 -5.87 -5.22 19.31
N VAL A 175 -5.56 -4.94 18.05
CA VAL A 175 -6.43 -5.26 16.92
C VAL A 175 -6.00 -6.60 16.30
N SER A 176 -6.90 -7.60 16.30
CA SER A 176 -6.57 -8.90 15.71
C SER A 176 -6.52 -8.84 14.17
N ILE A 177 -5.55 -9.53 13.56
CA ILE A 177 -5.48 -9.64 12.08
C ILE A 177 -6.79 -10.22 11.53
N LYS A 178 -7.37 -11.21 12.22
CA LYS A 178 -8.65 -11.82 11.83
C LYS A 178 -9.79 -10.80 11.74
N TYR A 179 -9.85 -9.84 12.66
CA TYR A 179 -10.83 -8.76 12.61
C TYR A 179 -10.63 -7.90 11.35
N LEU A 180 -9.41 -7.44 11.10
CA LEU A 180 -9.07 -6.64 9.91
C LEU A 180 -9.37 -7.39 8.61
N THR A 181 -9.05 -8.68 8.54
CA THR A 181 -9.33 -9.49 7.35
C THR A 181 -10.83 -9.69 7.11
N ASN A 182 -11.63 -9.75 8.18
CA ASN A 182 -13.10 -9.84 8.06
C ASN A 182 -13.74 -8.57 7.49
N LEU A 183 -13.08 -7.42 7.62
CA LEU A 183 -13.56 -6.16 7.04
C LEU A 183 -13.34 -6.11 5.53
N LEU A 184 -12.44 -6.92 4.97
CA LEU A 184 -12.13 -6.88 3.54
C LEU A 184 -13.33 -7.34 2.70
N PRO A 185 -13.60 -6.73 1.54
CA PRO A 185 -14.74 -7.06 0.66
C PRO A 185 -14.50 -8.35 -0.17
N HIS A 186 -13.90 -9.37 0.45
CA HIS A 186 -13.55 -10.64 -0.18
C HIS A 186 -14.45 -11.78 0.31
N ILE A 187 -14.61 -12.82 -0.52
CA ILE A 187 -15.28 -14.05 -0.10
C ILE A 187 -14.49 -14.79 1.00
N GLY A 188 -15.17 -15.63 1.79
CA GLY A 188 -14.56 -16.30 2.96
C GLY A 188 -13.28 -17.09 2.66
N ALA A 189 -13.21 -17.78 1.51
CA ALA A 189 -12.01 -18.52 1.11
C ALA A 189 -10.82 -17.58 0.83
N ALA A 190 -11.06 -16.47 0.12
CA ALA A 190 -10.05 -15.47 -0.17
C ALA A 190 -9.58 -14.74 1.11
N ARG A 191 -10.52 -14.38 2.00
CA ARG A 191 -10.19 -13.83 3.34
C ARG A 191 -9.30 -14.80 4.13
N LYS A 192 -9.62 -16.10 4.14
CA LYS A 192 -8.79 -17.11 4.83
C LYS A 192 -7.38 -17.18 4.25
N ALA A 193 -7.24 -17.15 2.93
CA ALA A 193 -5.94 -17.13 2.27
C ALA A 193 -5.14 -15.86 2.62
N ILE A 194 -5.78 -14.69 2.56
CA ILE A 194 -5.17 -13.40 2.95
C ILE A 194 -4.70 -13.46 4.41
N LEU A 195 -5.53 -13.94 5.33
CA LEU A 195 -5.18 -14.07 6.74
C LEU A 195 -3.94 -14.96 6.94
N GLN A 196 -3.93 -16.15 6.34
CA GLN A 196 -2.82 -17.09 6.45
C GLN A 196 -1.53 -16.50 5.88
N ARG A 197 -1.62 -15.81 4.72
CA ARG A 197 -0.48 -15.14 4.10
C ARG A 197 0.04 -13.99 4.97
N THR A 198 -0.86 -13.18 5.50
CA THR A 198 -0.53 -12.04 6.39
C THR A 198 0.24 -12.53 7.62
N VAL A 199 -0.19 -13.61 8.27
CA VAL A 199 0.51 -14.18 9.43
C VAL A 199 1.92 -14.66 9.07
N LYS A 200 2.07 -15.36 7.93
CA LYS A 200 3.39 -15.83 7.47
C LYS A 200 4.31 -14.67 7.10
N GLU A 201 3.79 -13.68 6.39
CA GLU A 201 4.54 -12.51 5.92
C GLU A 201 4.93 -11.57 7.06
N GLU A 202 4.06 -11.39 8.06
CA GLU A 202 4.37 -10.60 9.26
C GLU A 202 5.64 -11.10 9.95
N LEU A 203 5.77 -12.42 10.13
CA LEU A 203 6.97 -13.00 10.76
C LEU A 203 8.23 -12.72 9.95
N VAL A 204 8.16 -12.83 8.62
CA VAL A 204 9.29 -12.53 7.73
C VAL A 204 9.66 -11.06 7.80
N VAL A 205 8.68 -10.15 7.75
CA VAL A 205 8.89 -8.71 7.86
C VAL A 205 9.53 -8.35 9.20
N LEU A 206 9.05 -8.91 10.30
CA LEU A 206 9.62 -8.69 11.63
C LEU A 206 11.08 -9.14 11.70
N GLN A 207 11.40 -10.31 11.15
CA GLN A 207 12.78 -10.80 11.09
C GLN A 207 13.66 -9.93 10.20
N VAL A 208 13.15 -9.43 9.07
CA VAL A 208 13.92 -8.53 8.19
C VAL A 208 14.18 -7.19 8.88
N LEU A 209 13.23 -6.68 9.66
CA LEU A 209 13.39 -5.44 10.42
C LEU A 209 14.16 -5.63 11.73
N ASP A 210 14.71 -6.83 11.98
CA ASP A 210 15.36 -7.20 13.24
C ASP A 210 14.48 -6.85 14.47
N TYR A 211 13.16 -7.02 14.33
CA TYR A 211 12.11 -6.67 15.28
C TYR A 211 12.04 -5.19 15.67
N ASN A 212 12.73 -4.30 14.95
CA ASN A 212 12.64 -2.86 15.16
C ASN A 212 11.53 -2.25 14.30
N CYS A 213 10.32 -2.22 14.86
CA CYS A 213 9.14 -1.60 14.24
C CYS A 213 8.75 -0.26 14.88
N ALA A 214 9.61 0.31 15.74
CA ALA A 214 9.37 1.60 16.36
C ALA A 214 9.45 2.72 15.31
N VAL A 215 8.41 3.55 15.23
CA VAL A 215 8.30 4.72 14.34
C VAL A 215 8.11 5.92 15.26
N SER A 216 8.86 7.00 15.03
CA SER A 216 8.78 8.22 15.82
C SER A 216 7.95 9.25 15.07
N ASP A 217 7.40 10.23 15.78
CA ASP A 217 6.67 11.36 15.18
C ASP A 217 7.51 12.09 14.12
N ARG A 218 8.83 12.14 14.32
CA ARG A 218 9.75 12.72 13.33
C ARG A 218 9.73 11.93 12.02
N HIS A 219 9.72 10.60 12.06
CA HIS A 219 9.65 9.78 10.86
C HIS A 219 8.32 9.98 10.12
N VAL A 220 7.21 10.04 10.87
CA VAL A 220 5.88 10.34 10.34
C VAL A 220 5.88 11.71 9.63
N ALA A 221 6.36 12.75 10.30
CA ALA A 221 6.42 14.10 9.75
C ALA A 221 7.31 14.17 8.50
N GLN A 222 8.50 13.55 8.54
CA GLN A 222 9.43 13.53 7.41
C GLN A 222 8.83 12.85 6.18
N LEU A 223 8.15 11.71 6.37
CA LEU A 223 7.52 11.00 5.26
C LEU A 223 6.39 11.84 4.64
N MET A 224 5.54 12.44 5.48
CA MET A 224 4.46 13.32 5.01
C MET A 224 5.02 14.53 4.28
N ASP A 225 6.07 15.18 4.80
CA ASP A 225 6.66 16.36 4.19
C ASP A 225 7.35 16.07 2.86
N HIS A 226 7.89 14.87 2.68
CA HIS A 226 8.55 14.49 1.45
C HIS A 226 7.56 14.14 0.33
N PHE A 227 6.45 13.48 0.67
CA PHE A 227 5.54 12.90 -0.33
C PHE A 227 4.19 13.61 -0.46
N LEU A 228 3.75 14.39 0.53
CA LEU A 228 2.49 15.13 0.47
C LEU A 228 2.70 16.61 0.16
N THR A 229 1.73 17.19 -0.53
CA THR A 229 1.58 18.64 -0.61
C THR A 229 1.06 19.20 0.71
N VAL A 230 1.24 20.50 0.95
CA VAL A 230 0.76 21.18 2.17
C VAL A 230 -0.75 20.99 2.39
N ALA A 231 -1.55 21.00 1.33
CA ALA A 231 -2.99 20.79 1.39
C ALA A 231 -3.37 19.35 1.79
N GLU A 232 -2.72 18.35 1.19
CA GLU A 232 -2.92 16.93 1.52
C GLU A 232 -2.47 16.63 2.95
N ARG A 233 -1.30 17.14 3.36
CA ARG A 233 -0.80 17.03 4.74
C ARG A 233 -1.82 17.60 5.73
N SER A 234 -2.40 18.76 5.43
CA SER A 234 -3.42 19.37 6.29
C SER A 234 -4.67 18.50 6.42
N CYS A 235 -5.09 17.81 5.35
CA CYS A 235 -6.23 16.88 5.39
C CYS A 235 -5.94 15.67 6.29
N VAL A 236 -4.75 15.08 6.18
CA VAL A 236 -4.32 13.95 7.00
C VAL A 236 -4.17 14.35 8.47
N LEU A 237 -3.52 15.47 8.77
CA LEU A 237 -3.35 15.94 10.15
C LEU A 237 -4.69 16.24 10.83
N ARG A 238 -5.66 16.81 10.10
CA ARG A 238 -7.01 17.07 10.63
C ARG A 238 -7.71 15.80 11.09
N VAL A 239 -7.50 14.66 10.44
CA VAL A 239 -8.12 13.39 10.88
C VAL A 239 -7.26 12.64 11.90
N MET A 240 -5.95 12.92 11.98
CA MET A 240 -5.07 12.38 13.02
C MET A 240 -5.34 13.00 14.39
N HIS A 241 -5.64 14.30 14.45
CA HIS A 241 -5.79 15.04 15.71
C HIS A 241 -7.24 15.21 16.19
N CYS A 242 -8.24 14.76 15.43
CA CYS A 242 -9.66 14.94 15.74
C CYS A 242 -10.30 13.73 16.46
N ARG A 243 -9.51 12.86 17.09
CA ARG A 243 -10.01 11.75 17.92
C ARG A 243 -9.31 11.73 19.26
#